data_AF-A0A848E5Q2-F1
#
_entry.id   AF-A0A848E5Q2-F1
#
_cell.length_a   1.000
_cell.length_b   1.000
_cell.length_c   1.000
_cell.angle_alpha   90.00
_cell.angle_beta   90.00
_cell.angle_gamma   90.00
#
_symmetry.space_group_name_H-M   'P 1'
#
loop_
_entity.id
_entity.type
_entity.pdbx_description
1 polymer ?
#
loop_
_entity_poly.entity_id
_entity_poly.type
_entity_poly.pdbx_seq_one_letter_code
_entity_poly.pdbx_strand_id
1 'polypeptide(L)'
;MFDEVGEIRISEHAEERARLRGIDEERVKSALLNGDILGAKPNENPNVGIDYVETYLVLIASEGSEMYYLPVYFMEEYALVATVLKFSESKSDLLEW
;
A
#
# COMPACT_ATOMS: atom_id res chain seq x y z
N MET A 1 -9.72 -7.98 -16.00
CA MET A 1 -10.93 -7.17 -15.76
C MET A 1 -11.03 -7.06 -14.25
N PHE A 2 -10.44 -6.01 -13.67
CA PHE A 2 -10.34 -5.79 -12.21
C PHE A 2 -11.63 -5.11 -11.69
N ASP A 3 -12.80 -5.58 -12.14
CA ASP A 3 -14.09 -4.91 -11.90
C ASP A 3 -14.69 -5.14 -10.50
N GLU A 4 -14.06 -5.95 -9.64
CA GLU A 4 -14.55 -6.17 -8.27
C GLU A 4 -13.40 -6.20 -7.25
N VAL A 5 -12.57 -5.16 -7.23
CA VAL A 5 -11.92 -4.84 -5.94
C VAL A 5 -13.00 -4.18 -5.08
N GLY A 6 -13.67 -5.00 -4.26
CA GLY A 6 -14.55 -4.51 -3.21
C GLY A 6 -13.80 -3.46 -2.37
N GLU A 7 -14.52 -2.41 -1.97
CA GLU A 7 -14.12 -1.34 -1.04
C GLU A 7 -12.63 -1.31 -0.63
N ILE A 8 -11.87 -0.26 -0.98
CA ILE A 8 -10.53 -0.08 -0.43
C ILE A 8 -10.62 0.51 0.96
N ARG A 9 -10.16 -0.24 1.96
CA ARG A 9 -10.02 0.21 3.34
C ARG A 9 -8.58 0.55 3.65
N ILE A 10 -8.39 1.61 4.43
CA ILE A 10 -7.09 2.03 4.92
C ILE A 10 -7.11 1.83 6.43
N SER A 11 -6.09 1.16 6.98
CA SER A 11 -6.02 0.95 8.42
C SER A 11 -5.78 2.29 9.14
N GLU A 12 -6.21 2.42 10.39
CA GLU A 12 -5.93 3.62 11.21
C GLU A 12 -4.41 3.91 11.28
N HIS A 13 -3.60 2.85 11.33
CA HIS A 13 -2.14 2.97 11.28
C HIS A 13 -1.63 3.51 9.93
N ALA A 14 -2.22 3.07 8.81
CA ALA A 14 -1.90 3.58 7.49
C ALA A 14 -2.32 5.04 7.32
N GLU A 15 -3.51 5.42 7.80
CA GLU A 15 -3.99 6.80 7.81
C GLU A 15 -3.04 7.72 8.58
N GLU A 16 -2.63 7.32 9.79
CA GLU A 16 -1.69 8.10 10.60
C GLU A 16 -0.33 8.26 9.88
N ARG A 17 0.18 7.19 9.29
CA ARG A 17 1.46 7.19 8.56
C ARG A 17 1.39 8.03 7.29
N ALA A 18 0.28 8.00 6.55
CA ALA A 18 0.03 8.80 5.35
C ALA A 18 0.02 10.29 5.71
N ARG A 19 -0.74 10.66 6.74
CA ARG A 19 -0.83 12.03 7.28
C ARG A 19 0.54 12.57 7.71
N LEU A 20 1.33 11.80 8.44
CA LEU A 20 2.70 12.20 8.84
C LEU A 20 3.64 12.43 7.65
N ARG A 21 3.32 11.86 6.49
CA ARG A 21 4.08 11.98 5.23
C ARG A 21 3.46 12.99 4.27
N GLY A 22 2.38 13.66 4.66
CA GLY A 22 1.65 14.58 3.78
C GLY A 22 0.99 13.88 2.58
N ILE A 23 0.66 12.59 2.70
CA ILE A 23 -0.12 11.87 1.69
C ILE A 23 -1.57 11.84 2.15
N ASP A 24 -2.46 12.35 1.30
CA ASP A 24 -3.91 12.27 1.52
C ASP A 24 -4.38 10.81 1.40
N GLU A 25 -5.29 10.39 2.27
CA GLU A 25 -5.98 9.10 2.20
C GLU A 25 -6.65 8.89 0.83
N GLU A 26 -7.30 9.93 0.30
CA GLU A 26 -7.95 9.89 -1.01
C GLU A 26 -6.93 9.72 -2.13
N ARG A 27 -5.70 10.20 -1.95
CA ARG A 27 -4.62 9.95 -2.90
C ARG A 27 -4.19 8.48 -2.90
N VAL A 28 -4.12 7.85 -1.71
CA VAL A 28 -3.81 6.41 -1.60
C VAL A 28 -4.87 5.58 -2.30
N LYS A 29 -6.17 5.84 -2.02
CA LYS A 29 -7.28 5.15 -2.68
C LYS A 29 -7.29 5.39 -4.18
N SER A 30 -7.15 6.65 -4.60
CA SER A 30 -7.12 7.04 -6.01
C SER A 30 -5.98 6.37 -6.76
N ALA A 31 -4.79 6.24 -6.15
CA ALA A 31 -3.67 5.58 -6.79
C ALA A 31 -3.93 4.09 -7.05
N LEU A 32 -4.60 3.41 -6.11
CA LEU A 32 -4.98 2.01 -6.25
C LEU A 32 -6.14 1.80 -7.22
N LEU A 33 -7.13 2.70 -7.24
CA LEU A 33 -8.33 2.58 -8.10
C LEU A 33 -8.06 3.00 -9.55
N ASN A 34 -7.33 4.09 -9.75
CA ASN A 34 -7.10 4.68 -11.08
C ASN A 34 -5.85 4.12 -11.77
N GLY A 35 -5.11 3.23 -11.10
CA GLY A 35 -3.93 2.58 -11.68
C GLY A 35 -2.70 3.48 -11.76
N ASP A 36 -2.57 4.50 -10.89
CA ASP A 36 -1.33 5.27 -10.71
C ASP A 36 -0.27 4.45 -9.93
N ILE A 37 -0.14 3.18 -10.29
CA ILE A 37 0.77 2.20 -9.69
C ILE A 37 2.05 2.17 -10.51
N LEU A 38 3.18 2.49 -9.87
CA LEU A 38 4.50 2.45 -10.50
C LEU A 38 5.04 1.01 -10.60
N GLY A 39 4.59 0.15 -9.69
CA GLY A 39 4.95 -1.26 -9.68
C GLY A 39 4.25 -2.01 -8.56
N ALA A 40 4.18 -3.32 -8.67
CA ALA A 40 3.68 -4.20 -7.62
C ALA A 40 4.49 -5.49 -7.62
N LYS A 41 4.70 -6.05 -6.43
CA LYS A 41 5.29 -7.38 -6.26
C LYS A 41 4.57 -8.14 -5.14
N PRO A 42 4.61 -9.48 -5.12
CA PRO A 42 4.13 -10.23 -3.96
C PRO A 42 4.78 -9.72 -2.67
N ASN A 43 3.98 -9.63 -1.60
CA ASN A 43 4.51 -9.26 -0.30
C ASN A 43 5.17 -10.48 0.36
N GLU A 44 6.49 -10.56 0.28
CA GLU A 44 7.28 -11.74 0.70
C GLU A 44 7.37 -11.93 2.23
N ASN A 45 7.06 -10.90 3.03
CA ASN A 45 6.99 -11.05 4.49
C ASN A 45 5.70 -10.39 5.02
N PRO A 46 4.55 -10.98 4.75
CA PRO A 46 3.28 -10.41 5.15
C PRO A 46 3.09 -10.42 6.67
N ASN A 47 2.25 -9.52 7.16
CA ASN A 47 1.85 -9.52 8.57
C ASN A 47 1.00 -10.76 8.84
N VAL A 48 1.54 -11.67 9.67
CA VAL A 48 0.90 -12.96 10.02
C VAL A 48 -0.36 -12.81 10.88
N GLY A 49 -0.64 -11.61 11.42
CA GLY A 49 -1.85 -11.31 12.18
C GLY A 49 -3.04 -10.86 11.33
N ILE A 50 -2.88 -10.81 10.00
CA ILE A 50 -3.93 -10.45 9.05
C ILE A 50 -4.31 -11.72 8.30
N ASP A 51 -5.59 -12.07 8.31
CA ASP A 51 -6.12 -13.11 7.42
C ASP A 51 -6.29 -12.51 6.03
N TYR A 52 -5.84 -13.16 4.96
CA TYR A 52 -5.90 -12.61 3.60
C TYR A 52 -5.89 -13.73 2.55
N VAL A 53 -6.45 -13.43 1.38
CA VAL A 53 -6.42 -14.31 0.20
C VAL A 53 -5.10 -14.13 -0.56
N GLU A 54 -4.72 -12.88 -0.80
CA GLU A 54 -3.46 -12.53 -1.46
C GLU A 54 -2.92 -11.19 -0.93
N THR A 55 -1.62 -10.94 -1.12
CA THR A 55 -0.99 -9.72 -0.61
C THR A 55 0.17 -9.27 -1.48
N TYR A 56 0.23 -7.96 -1.71
CA TYR A 56 1.21 -7.31 -2.58
C TYR A 56 1.80 -6.09 -1.91
N LEU A 57 3.04 -5.79 -2.27
CA LEU A 57 3.68 -4.52 -1.99
C LEU A 57 3.56 -3.65 -3.25
N VAL A 58 2.73 -2.62 -3.17
CA VAL A 58 2.40 -1.72 -4.29
C VAL A 58 3.18 -0.41 -4.16
N LEU A 59 3.91 -0.03 -5.20
CA LEU A 59 4.66 1.22 -5.27
C LEU A 59 3.82 2.32 -5.94
N ILE A 60 3.66 3.46 -5.26
CA ILE A 60 2.96 4.64 -5.78
C ILE A 60 3.85 5.89 -5.68
N ALA A 61 3.56 6.89 -6.52
CA ALA A 61 4.15 8.23 -6.42
C ALA A 61 3.24 9.18 -5.62
N SER A 62 3.85 10.04 -4.79
CA SER A 62 3.21 11.25 -4.29
C SER A 62 3.49 12.45 -5.20
N GLU A 63 2.82 13.57 -4.94
CA GLU A 63 2.99 14.83 -5.68
C GLU A 63 4.42 15.40 -5.62
N GLY A 64 5.26 14.94 -4.67
CA GLY A 64 6.58 15.49 -4.37
C GLY A 64 7.79 14.73 -4.96
N SER A 65 7.62 13.94 -6.02
CA SER A 65 8.63 12.96 -6.51
C SER A 65 9.03 11.88 -5.50
N GLU A 66 8.33 11.80 -4.37
CA GLU A 66 8.56 10.76 -3.39
C GLU A 66 7.75 9.52 -3.76
N MET A 67 8.30 8.35 -3.48
CA MET A 67 7.63 7.08 -3.72
C MET A 67 7.32 6.38 -2.41
N TYR A 68 6.26 5.57 -2.42
CA TYR A 68 5.76 4.88 -1.24
C TYR A 68 5.35 3.47 -1.57
N TYR A 69 5.73 2.53 -0.70
CA TYR A 69 5.20 1.18 -0.71
C TYR A 69 3.96 1.07 0.17
N LEU A 70 2.94 0.44 -0.38
CA LEU A 70 1.67 0.12 0.26
C LEU A 70 1.56 -1.40 0.35
N PRO A 71 1.67 -2.00 1.55
CA PRO A 71 1.27 -3.37 1.77
C PRO A 71 -0.25 -3.47 1.64
N VAL A 72 -0.72 -4.09 0.56
CA VAL A 72 -2.13 -4.31 0.26
C VAL A 72 -2.46 -5.77 0.51
N TYR A 73 -3.50 -6.01 1.32
CA TYR A 73 -4.03 -7.33 1.65
C TYR A 73 -5.41 -7.45 1.04
N PHE A 74 -5.58 -8.41 0.14
CA PHE A 74 -6.86 -8.68 -0.48
C PHE A 74 -7.61 -9.71 0.34
N MET A 75 -8.79 -9.32 0.80
CA MET A 75 -9.77 -10.15 1.49
C MET A 75 -10.81 -10.66 0.49
N GLU A 76 -11.71 -11.53 0.94
CA GLU A 76 -12.83 -11.98 0.10
C GLU A 76 -13.75 -10.83 -0.34
N GLU A 77 -13.91 -9.80 0.49
CA GLU A 77 -14.88 -8.70 0.25
C GLU A 77 -14.25 -7.32 0.02
N TYR A 78 -12.98 -7.13 0.37
CA TYR A 78 -12.35 -5.81 0.34
C TYR A 78 -10.82 -5.89 0.25
N ALA A 79 -10.17 -4.78 -0.11
CA ALA A 79 -8.73 -4.64 -0.02
C ALA A 79 -8.34 -3.75 1.16
N LEU A 80 -7.36 -4.18 1.96
CA LEU A 80 -6.82 -3.44 3.11
C LEU A 80 -5.42 -2.91 2.81
N VAL A 81 -5.24 -1.59 2.89
CA VAL A 81 -3.92 -0.96 2.98
C VAL A 81 -3.51 -0.94 4.44
N ALA A 82 -2.55 -1.78 4.81
CA ALA A 82 -2.19 -1.96 6.22
C ALA A 82 -1.26 -0.86 6.77
N THR A 83 -0.44 -0.24 5.92
CA THR A 83 0.44 0.88 6.30
C THR A 83 0.93 1.64 5.06
N VAL A 84 1.64 2.75 5.27
CA VAL A 84 2.36 3.50 4.24
C VAL A 84 3.85 3.55 4.59
N LEU A 85 4.68 3.01 3.69
CA LEU A 85 6.12 2.92 3.86
C LEU A 85 6.80 3.86 2.86
N LYS A 86 7.68 4.75 3.34
CA LYS A 86 8.46 5.62 2.46
C LYS A 86 9.46 4.76 1.69
N PHE A 87 9.49 4.89 0.36
CA PHE A 87 10.57 4.34 -0.44
C PHE A 87 11.82 5.19 -0.19
N SER A 88 12.85 4.59 0.38
CA SER A 88 14.18 5.21 0.46
C SER A 88 15.14 4.44 -0.43
N GLU A 89 15.84 5.13 -1.33
CA GLU A 89 16.94 4.55 -2.13
C GLU A 89 18.08 4.02 -1.24
N SER A 90 18.16 4.47 0.02
CA SER A 90 19.26 4.22 0.95
C SER A 90 19.14 2.91 1.74
N LYS A 91 18.87 1.77 1.09
CA LYS A 91 19.17 0.40 1.55
C LYS A 91 18.51 -0.62 0.61
N SER A 92 19.19 -0.93 -0.49
CA SER A 92 18.93 -2.14 -1.27
C SER A 92 19.16 -3.44 -0.50
N ASP A 93 19.71 -3.40 0.72
CA ASP A 93 20.12 -4.62 1.46
C ASP A 93 19.54 -4.79 2.87
N LEU A 94 18.77 -3.84 3.43
CA LEU A 94 18.24 -3.99 4.80
C LEU A 94 16.82 -3.41 4.91
N LEU A 95 15.86 -4.16 4.37
CA LEU A 95 14.54 -4.26 4.98
C LEU A 95 14.68 -5.17 6.20
N GLU A 96 15.11 -4.62 7.34
CA GLU A 96 14.81 -5.27 8.62
C GLU A 96 13.32 -5.06 8.88
N TRP A 97 12.61 -6.19 8.97
CA TRP A 97 11.18 -6.30 9.22
C TRP A 97 10.85 -6.10 10.70
#